data_AF-A0A3A9AHP7-F1
#
_entry.id   AF-A0A3A9AHP7-F1
#
_cell.length_a   1.000
_cell.length_b   1.000
_cell.length_c   1.000
_cell.angle_alpha   90.00
_cell.angle_beta   90.00
_cell.angle_gamma   90.00
#
_symmetry.space_group_name_H-M   'P 1'
#
loop_
_entity.id
_entity.type
_entity.pdbx_description
1 polymer ?
#
loop_
_entity_poly.entity_id
_entity_poly.type
_entity_poly.pdbx_seq_one_letter_code
_entity_poly.pdbx_strand_id
1 'polypeptide(L)'
;MKKLFLNNAVIRDTNLSDYEVAVYVALRSLYDSQKELQYVDYNSVVFELYKNLQISRRYLNHIKSSLDSLVEKGLIKKVDSISNTEFIIDMSNLHFEQNAGKGIFYTVITLEEVHRIMNIDTKKDNFAILRYFIILISSICYDKGTYDHSDCYGAHTDFVGFMTLDTLADWCGTTKARIIEYNSILETEKMIYTYRHSQNKKDKKTGQIMSFSNHYGRYEDKQWIIQFANEYVATYNLKETETLVKAEKSKINKRYAAIFNLLVKDFDKYIDNFLDAELIGTYKYIHNKNLCNEKKLREIEEGTVVYDDIIGKIKNEDLFDDIPCVVAYVNRIADKKRSMEKRKQNLANAVSVDDNWGEPVSMKNDYSIEEILNMPVMGEVQPDYIETNNFSPSVRIGEPKVSADKEQNLKISDIADDESHDNSNHGIFCVTGKDLDCIDIDDLY
;
A
#
# COMPACT_ATOMS: atom_id res chain seq x y z
N MET A 1 11.14 -25.41 -11.03
CA MET A 1 9.86 -25.17 -10.33
C MET A 1 8.71 -25.35 -11.32
N LYS A 2 7.63 -26.07 -11.00
CA LYS A 2 6.51 -26.29 -11.94
C LYS A 2 5.70 -25.00 -12.08
N LYS A 3 5.60 -24.47 -13.30
CA LYS A 3 4.82 -23.28 -13.64
C LYS A 3 3.39 -23.67 -14.02
N LEU A 4 2.42 -22.90 -13.56
CA LEU A 4 1.00 -23.06 -13.83
C LEU A 4 0.53 -21.85 -14.65
N PHE A 5 -0.06 -22.13 -15.81
CA PHE A 5 -0.63 -21.10 -16.69
C PHE A 5 -2.14 -21.05 -16.46
N LEU A 6 -2.61 -19.91 -15.98
CA LEU A 6 -4.00 -19.67 -15.58
C LEU A 6 -4.65 -18.64 -16.51
N ASN A 7 -5.86 -18.91 -16.98
CA ASN A 7 -6.60 -17.99 -17.85
C ASN A 7 -7.17 -16.82 -17.02
N ASN A 8 -6.87 -15.58 -17.43
CA ASN A 8 -7.29 -14.40 -16.70
C ASN A 8 -8.82 -14.23 -16.67
N ALA A 9 -9.53 -14.70 -17.69
CA ALA A 9 -10.99 -14.67 -17.72
C ALA A 9 -11.59 -15.57 -16.64
N VAL A 10 -10.94 -16.69 -16.31
CA VAL A 10 -11.42 -17.63 -15.27
C VAL A 10 -11.07 -17.12 -13.88
N ILE A 11 -9.80 -16.72 -13.65
CA ILE A 11 -9.37 -16.31 -12.29
C ILE A 11 -10.01 -14.99 -11.81
N ARG A 12 -10.47 -14.15 -12.75
CA ARG A 12 -11.18 -12.89 -12.46
C ARG A 12 -12.70 -13.01 -12.50
N ASP A 13 -13.26 -14.19 -12.80
CA ASP A 13 -14.71 -14.37 -12.82
C ASP A 13 -15.28 -14.36 -11.41
N THR A 14 -15.97 -13.28 -11.05
CA THR A 14 -16.59 -13.10 -9.73
C THR A 14 -17.79 -14.02 -9.50
N ASN A 15 -18.29 -14.71 -10.55
CA ASN A 15 -19.30 -15.76 -10.42
C ASN A 15 -18.70 -17.10 -9.97
N LEU A 16 -17.37 -17.25 -10.01
CA LEU A 16 -16.67 -18.37 -9.37
C LEU A 16 -16.32 -18.00 -7.94
N SER A 17 -16.57 -18.92 -7.02
CA SER A 17 -16.13 -18.86 -5.64
C SER A 17 -14.62 -19.09 -5.53
N ASP A 18 -14.06 -18.71 -4.39
CA ASP A 18 -12.63 -18.88 -4.11
C ASP A 18 -12.21 -20.37 -4.13
N TYR A 19 -13.10 -21.28 -3.73
CA TYR A 19 -12.89 -22.72 -3.79
C TYR A 19 -12.88 -23.24 -5.22
N GLU A 20 -13.78 -22.76 -6.09
CA GLU A 20 -13.80 -23.13 -7.51
C GLU A 20 -12.55 -22.67 -8.25
N VAL A 21 -12.08 -21.45 -7.98
CA VAL A 21 -10.82 -20.94 -8.54
C VAL A 21 -9.64 -21.80 -8.07
N ALA A 22 -9.59 -22.20 -6.80
CA ALA A 22 -8.52 -23.09 -6.32
C ALA A 22 -8.58 -24.49 -6.95
N VAL A 23 -9.77 -25.09 -7.09
CA VAL A 23 -9.90 -26.37 -7.79
C VAL A 23 -9.50 -26.24 -9.25
N TYR A 24 -9.85 -25.14 -9.92
CA TYR A 24 -9.34 -24.83 -11.26
C TYR A 24 -7.81 -24.81 -11.29
N VAL A 25 -7.15 -24.14 -10.34
CA VAL A 25 -5.67 -24.11 -10.23
C VAL A 25 -5.09 -25.52 -10.05
N ALA A 26 -5.70 -26.35 -9.21
CA ALA A 26 -5.27 -27.73 -9.00
C ALA A 26 -5.42 -28.57 -10.29
N LEU A 27 -6.55 -28.45 -11.00
CA LEU A 27 -6.77 -29.12 -12.27
C LEU A 27 -5.81 -28.63 -13.35
N ARG A 28 -5.48 -27.34 -13.38
CA ARG A 28 -4.43 -26.78 -14.26
C ARG A 28 -3.05 -27.34 -13.95
N SER A 29 -2.79 -27.73 -12.70
CA SER A 29 -1.57 -28.46 -12.35
C SER A 29 -1.61 -29.91 -12.85
N LEU A 30 -2.73 -30.61 -12.71
CA LEU A 30 -2.88 -31.98 -13.20
C LEU A 30 -2.91 -32.06 -14.74
N TYR A 31 -3.32 -30.97 -15.39
CA TYR A 31 -3.55 -30.90 -16.82
C TYR A 31 -2.30 -31.26 -17.64
N ASP A 32 -2.46 -32.24 -18.52
CA ASP A 32 -1.49 -32.67 -19.52
C ASP A 32 -2.09 -32.47 -20.92
N SER A 33 -1.49 -31.59 -21.73
CA SER A 33 -1.98 -31.27 -23.07
C SER A 33 -1.90 -32.44 -24.06
N GLN A 34 -1.11 -33.47 -23.75
CA GLN A 34 -1.01 -34.66 -24.58
C GLN A 34 -2.13 -35.68 -24.28
N LYS A 35 -2.95 -35.42 -23.25
CA LYS A 35 -4.02 -36.32 -22.81
C LYS A 35 -5.36 -35.61 -22.88
N GLU A 36 -6.22 -36.10 -23.78
CA GLU A 36 -7.60 -35.61 -23.89
C GLU A 36 -8.41 -35.91 -22.61
N LEU A 37 -8.15 -37.06 -21.98
CA LEU A 37 -8.84 -37.51 -20.77
C LEU A 37 -7.85 -37.73 -19.62
N GLN A 38 -8.23 -37.33 -18.42
CA GLN A 38 -7.39 -37.44 -17.23
C GLN A 38 -8.14 -38.13 -16.09
N TYR A 39 -7.41 -39.01 -15.42
CA TYR A 39 -7.86 -39.62 -14.18
C TYR A 39 -7.67 -38.62 -13.03
N VAL A 40 -8.75 -38.30 -12.33
CA VAL A 40 -8.75 -37.36 -11.20
C VAL A 40 -9.54 -37.97 -10.06
N ASP A 41 -9.00 -37.85 -8.86
CA ASP A 41 -9.71 -38.16 -7.63
C ASP A 41 -9.68 -36.95 -6.69
N TYR A 42 -10.55 -36.94 -5.68
CA TYR A 42 -10.57 -35.79 -4.75
C TYR A 42 -9.26 -35.62 -3.97
N ASN A 43 -8.54 -36.70 -3.69
CA ASN A 43 -7.27 -36.63 -2.97
C ASN A 43 -6.16 -36.07 -3.87
N SER A 44 -6.19 -36.30 -5.18
CA SER A 44 -5.23 -35.72 -6.13
C SER A 44 -5.40 -34.20 -6.19
N VAL A 45 -6.65 -33.71 -6.23
CA VAL A 45 -6.94 -32.27 -6.13
C VAL A 45 -6.44 -31.67 -4.81
N VAL A 46 -6.67 -32.36 -3.69
CA VAL A 46 -6.17 -31.93 -2.38
C VAL A 46 -4.65 -31.91 -2.34
N PHE A 47 -4.00 -32.94 -2.87
CA PHE A 47 -2.55 -33.05 -2.89
C PHE A 47 -1.91 -31.95 -3.73
N GLU A 48 -2.50 -31.58 -4.88
CA GLU A 48 -2.01 -30.48 -5.71
C GLU A 48 -2.18 -29.10 -5.07
N LEU A 49 -3.13 -28.93 -4.15
CA LEU A 49 -3.30 -27.68 -3.41
C LEU A 49 -2.38 -27.59 -2.18
N TYR A 50 -2.25 -28.68 -1.43
CA TYR A 50 -1.62 -28.65 -0.11
C TYR A 50 -0.26 -29.35 -0.05
N LYS A 51 0.10 -30.15 -1.06
CA LYS A 51 1.19 -31.14 -0.98
C LYS A 51 1.07 -32.09 0.24
N ASN A 52 -0.17 -32.26 0.71
CA ASN A 52 -0.54 -33.03 1.89
C ASN A 52 -2.00 -33.47 1.71
N LEU A 53 -2.39 -34.56 2.39
CA LEU A 53 -3.76 -35.08 2.38
C LEU A 53 -4.52 -34.76 3.68
N GLN A 54 -3.82 -34.29 4.71
CA GLN A 54 -4.42 -33.95 6.00
C GLN A 54 -5.10 -32.58 5.93
N ILE A 55 -6.35 -32.55 5.48
CA ILE A 55 -7.18 -31.34 5.44
C ILE A 55 -8.45 -31.52 6.26
N SER A 56 -9.05 -30.40 6.66
CA SER A 56 -10.35 -30.44 7.35
C SER A 56 -11.43 -31.03 6.44
N ARG A 57 -12.36 -31.80 7.03
CA ARG A 57 -13.52 -32.34 6.30
C ARG A 57 -14.36 -31.25 5.63
N ARG A 58 -14.41 -30.05 6.24
CA ARG A 58 -15.07 -28.88 5.68
C ARG A 58 -14.46 -28.49 4.33
N TYR A 59 -13.14 -28.34 4.26
CA TYR A 59 -12.46 -27.98 3.01
C TYR A 59 -12.56 -29.08 1.96
N LEU A 60 -12.48 -30.35 2.37
CA LEU A 60 -12.71 -31.47 1.46
C LEU A 60 -14.10 -31.40 0.82
N ASN A 61 -15.14 -31.10 1.60
CA ASN A 61 -16.50 -30.95 1.06
C ASN A 61 -16.60 -29.77 0.08
N HIS A 62 -15.96 -28.63 0.38
CA HIS A 62 -15.93 -27.50 -0.56
C HIS A 62 -15.21 -27.84 -1.87
N ILE A 63 -14.10 -28.59 -1.80
CA ILE A 63 -13.39 -29.07 -3.01
C ILE A 63 -14.30 -29.98 -3.84
N LYS A 64 -15.02 -30.91 -3.20
CA LYS A 64 -15.97 -31.80 -3.89
C LYS A 64 -17.06 -31.01 -4.62
N SER A 65 -17.76 -30.13 -3.90
CA SER A 65 -18.80 -29.28 -4.49
C SER A 65 -18.28 -28.36 -5.58
N SER A 66 -17.04 -27.87 -5.45
CA SER A 66 -16.40 -27.03 -6.45
C SER A 66 -16.10 -27.80 -7.74
N LEU A 67 -15.64 -29.05 -7.64
CA LEU A 67 -15.42 -29.89 -8.82
C LEU A 67 -16.72 -30.11 -9.60
N ASP A 68 -17.83 -30.41 -8.90
CA ASP A 68 -19.14 -30.58 -9.52
C ASP A 68 -19.64 -29.26 -10.15
N SER A 69 -19.45 -28.13 -9.47
CA SER A 69 -19.80 -26.80 -10.00
C SER A 69 -19.00 -26.42 -11.26
N LEU A 70 -17.72 -26.78 -11.33
CA LEU A 70 -16.92 -26.58 -12.55
C LEU A 70 -17.42 -27.43 -13.72
N VAL A 71 -18.00 -28.60 -13.47
CA VAL A 71 -18.70 -29.41 -14.49
C VAL A 71 -19.98 -28.71 -14.94
N GLU A 72 -20.80 -28.23 -14.01
CA GLU A 72 -22.05 -27.50 -14.31
C GLU A 72 -21.79 -26.24 -15.14
N LYS A 73 -20.70 -25.52 -14.84
CA LYS A 73 -20.26 -24.32 -15.59
C LYS A 73 -19.54 -24.65 -16.90
N GLY A 74 -19.36 -25.93 -17.24
CA GLY A 74 -18.78 -26.38 -18.49
C GLY A 74 -17.26 -26.13 -18.63
N LEU A 75 -16.57 -25.81 -17.53
CA LEU A 75 -15.11 -25.64 -17.53
C LEU A 75 -14.38 -26.98 -17.65
N ILE A 76 -15.00 -28.05 -17.16
CA ILE A 76 -14.56 -29.44 -17.33
C ILE A 76 -15.78 -30.31 -17.63
N LYS A 77 -15.54 -31.54 -18.10
CA LYS A 77 -16.63 -32.52 -18.29
C LYS A 77 -16.28 -33.83 -17.61
N LYS A 78 -17.23 -34.37 -16.85
CA LYS A 78 -17.09 -35.70 -16.25
C LYS A 78 -17.53 -36.76 -17.26
N VAL A 79 -16.57 -37.51 -17.79
CA VAL A 79 -16.81 -38.53 -18.82
C VAL A 79 -17.24 -39.85 -18.18
N ASP A 80 -16.57 -40.24 -17.10
CA ASP A 80 -16.89 -41.48 -16.37
C ASP A 80 -16.61 -41.35 -14.87
N SER A 81 -17.22 -42.23 -14.07
CA SER A 81 -17.00 -42.36 -12.63
C SER A 81 -16.61 -43.80 -12.29
N ILE A 82 -15.34 -44.02 -12.01
CA ILE A 82 -14.80 -45.35 -11.66
C ILE A 82 -15.23 -45.72 -10.24
N SER A 83 -15.29 -44.72 -9.35
CA SER A 83 -15.84 -44.86 -8.00
C SER A 83 -16.50 -43.56 -7.54
N ASN A 84 -16.98 -43.53 -6.30
CA ASN A 84 -17.55 -42.32 -5.69
C ASN A 84 -16.52 -41.19 -5.52
N THR A 85 -15.23 -41.48 -5.67
CA THR A 85 -14.14 -40.51 -5.46
C THR A 85 -13.22 -40.36 -6.66
N GLU A 86 -13.33 -41.22 -7.68
CA GLU A 86 -12.39 -41.34 -8.80
C GLU A 86 -13.13 -41.21 -10.13
N PHE A 87 -12.63 -40.33 -11.00
CA PHE A 87 -13.34 -39.87 -12.18
C PHE A 87 -12.41 -39.80 -13.40
N ILE A 88 -13.00 -40.01 -14.57
CA ILE A 88 -12.36 -39.67 -15.84
C ILE A 88 -12.93 -38.33 -16.27
N ILE A 89 -12.07 -37.30 -16.33
CA ILE A 89 -12.45 -35.92 -16.63
C ILE A 89 -11.82 -35.51 -17.96
N ASP A 90 -12.64 -34.96 -18.84
CA ASP A 90 -12.21 -34.21 -20.01
C ASP A 90 -11.92 -32.77 -19.58
N MET A 91 -10.65 -32.39 -19.71
CA MET A 91 -10.12 -31.07 -19.36
C MET A 91 -9.76 -30.23 -20.59
N SER A 92 -10.20 -30.62 -21.80
CA SER A 92 -9.90 -29.90 -23.05
C SER A 92 -10.28 -28.41 -22.99
N ASN A 93 -11.37 -28.07 -22.30
CA ASN A 93 -11.82 -26.69 -22.09
C ASN A 93 -10.88 -25.85 -21.19
N LEU A 94 -9.92 -26.48 -20.50
CA LEU A 94 -8.88 -25.76 -19.76
C LEU A 94 -7.70 -25.36 -20.66
N HIS A 95 -7.63 -25.88 -21.89
CA HIS A 95 -6.62 -25.50 -22.86
C HIS A 95 -6.89 -24.08 -23.39
N PHE A 96 -5.83 -23.28 -23.48
CA PHE A 96 -5.87 -22.01 -24.18
C PHE A 96 -4.51 -21.78 -24.83
N GLU A 97 -4.53 -21.23 -26.04
CA GLU A 97 -3.32 -20.82 -26.74
C GLU A 97 -3.15 -19.31 -26.64
N GLN A 98 -1.89 -18.87 -26.51
CA GLN A 98 -1.56 -17.46 -26.59
C GLN A 98 -1.86 -16.98 -28.01
N ASN A 99 -2.93 -16.20 -28.15
CA ASN A 99 -3.31 -15.66 -29.44
C ASN A 99 -3.23 -14.13 -29.35
N ALA A 100 -2.11 -13.59 -29.83
CA ALA A 100 -1.82 -12.15 -29.83
C ALA A 100 -2.91 -11.33 -30.55
N GLY A 101 -3.68 -11.95 -31.45
CA GLY A 101 -4.81 -11.30 -32.14
C GLY A 101 -6.17 -11.40 -31.44
N LYS A 102 -6.35 -12.27 -30.42
CA LYS A 102 -7.64 -12.50 -29.73
C LYS A 102 -7.69 -12.01 -28.28
N GLY A 103 -6.60 -11.49 -27.73
CA GLY A 103 -6.59 -10.88 -26.38
C GLY A 103 -6.80 -11.88 -25.24
N ILE A 104 -6.36 -13.14 -25.39
CA ILE A 104 -6.41 -14.12 -24.28
C ILE A 104 -5.20 -13.86 -23.37
N PHE A 105 -5.46 -13.21 -22.24
CA PHE A 105 -4.45 -12.95 -21.21
C PHE A 105 -4.37 -14.12 -20.23
N TYR A 106 -3.16 -14.41 -19.78
CA TYR A 106 -2.89 -15.46 -18.79
C TYR A 106 -1.97 -14.96 -17.70
N THR A 107 -1.99 -15.67 -16.57
CA THR A 107 -1.12 -15.43 -15.42
C THR A 107 -0.29 -16.67 -15.16
N VAL A 108 0.98 -16.47 -14.86
CA VAL A 108 1.88 -17.55 -14.46
C VAL A 108 2.14 -17.46 -12.96
N ILE A 109 1.79 -18.52 -12.26
CA ILE A 109 2.22 -18.77 -10.89
C ILE A 109 2.97 -20.10 -10.84
N THR A 110 3.55 -20.43 -9.70
CA THR A 110 4.26 -21.66 -9.47
C THR A 110 3.49 -22.55 -8.51
N LEU A 111 3.63 -23.86 -8.66
CA LEU A 111 2.99 -24.81 -7.75
C LEU A 111 3.51 -24.65 -6.31
N GLU A 112 4.76 -24.19 -6.15
CA GLU A 112 5.32 -23.89 -4.83
C GLU A 112 4.62 -22.71 -4.15
N GLU A 113 4.30 -21.64 -4.90
CA GLU A 113 3.51 -20.52 -4.37
C GLU A 113 2.13 -20.97 -3.90
N VAL A 114 1.46 -21.85 -4.66
CA VAL A 114 0.18 -22.46 -4.26
C VAL A 114 0.34 -23.20 -2.93
N HIS A 115 1.29 -24.12 -2.84
CA HIS A 115 1.52 -24.90 -1.63
C HIS A 115 1.85 -24.01 -0.42
N ARG A 116 2.68 -22.98 -0.61
CA ARG A 116 3.02 -22.05 0.48
C ARG A 116 1.77 -21.35 1.00
N ILE A 117 0.95 -20.78 0.11
CA ILE A 117 -0.27 -20.06 0.49
C ILE A 117 -1.29 -20.97 1.18
N MET A 118 -1.51 -22.17 0.61
CA MET A 118 -2.53 -23.09 1.15
C MET A 118 -2.18 -23.60 2.55
N ASN A 119 -0.89 -23.57 2.93
CA ASN A 119 -0.39 -24.02 4.23
C ASN A 119 -0.03 -22.88 5.20
N ILE A 120 -0.40 -21.62 4.92
CA ILE A 120 -0.22 -20.52 5.87
C ILE A 120 -1.08 -20.79 7.12
N ASP A 121 -0.47 -20.68 8.30
CA ASP A 121 -1.17 -20.74 9.57
C ASP A 121 -1.87 -19.40 9.85
N THR A 122 -3.12 -19.30 9.41
CA THR A 122 -3.94 -18.11 9.61
C THR A 122 -5.39 -18.48 9.89
N LYS A 123 -6.08 -17.60 10.62
CA LYS A 123 -7.53 -17.70 10.85
C LYS A 123 -8.35 -17.33 9.62
N LYS A 124 -7.71 -16.72 8.61
CA LYS A 124 -8.36 -16.30 7.37
C LYS A 124 -8.45 -17.48 6.40
N ASP A 125 -9.29 -17.32 5.37
CA ASP A 125 -9.50 -18.38 4.40
C ASP A 125 -8.36 -18.40 3.36
N ASN A 126 -7.55 -19.47 3.37
CA ASN A 126 -6.41 -19.63 2.48
C ASN A 126 -6.84 -19.71 1.00
N PHE A 127 -8.06 -20.17 0.71
CA PHE A 127 -8.60 -20.17 -0.66
C PHE A 127 -8.79 -18.73 -1.18
N ALA A 128 -9.32 -17.85 -0.35
CA ALA A 128 -9.49 -16.43 -0.68
C ALA A 128 -8.14 -15.71 -0.82
N ILE A 129 -7.17 -16.04 0.03
CA ILE A 129 -5.81 -15.51 -0.06
C ILE A 129 -5.12 -15.98 -1.36
N LEU A 130 -5.29 -17.25 -1.74
CA LEU A 130 -4.75 -17.79 -2.99
C LEU A 130 -5.33 -17.08 -4.21
N ARG A 131 -6.66 -16.91 -4.27
CA ARG A 131 -7.30 -16.15 -5.35
C ARG A 131 -6.77 -14.73 -5.42
N TYR A 132 -6.68 -14.05 -4.28
CA TYR A 132 -6.15 -12.69 -4.23
C TYR A 132 -4.70 -12.62 -4.73
N PHE A 133 -3.84 -13.54 -4.30
CA PHE A 133 -2.46 -13.62 -4.77
C PHE A 133 -2.40 -13.78 -6.29
N ILE A 134 -3.19 -14.68 -6.86
CA ILE A 134 -3.26 -14.90 -8.31
C ILE A 134 -3.67 -13.61 -9.04
N ILE A 135 -4.67 -12.90 -8.53
CA ILE A 135 -5.16 -11.64 -9.11
C ILE A 135 -4.08 -10.55 -9.02
N LEU A 136 -3.39 -10.45 -7.88
CA LEU A 136 -2.28 -9.51 -7.70
C LEU A 136 -1.17 -9.78 -8.71
N ILE A 137 -0.74 -11.04 -8.88
CA ILE A 137 0.26 -11.40 -9.89
C ILE A 137 -0.27 -11.13 -11.31
N SER A 138 -1.55 -11.37 -11.59
CA SER A 138 -2.17 -11.06 -12.89
C SER A 138 -2.17 -9.57 -13.27
N SER A 139 -1.89 -8.69 -12.30
CA SER A 139 -1.87 -7.24 -12.47
C SER A 139 -0.46 -6.67 -12.64
N ILE A 140 0.57 -7.53 -12.63
CA ILE A 140 1.94 -7.13 -12.95
C ILE A 140 2.01 -6.65 -14.40
N CYS A 141 2.69 -5.53 -14.61
CA CYS A 141 2.86 -4.95 -15.93
C CYS A 141 4.05 -5.60 -16.64
N TYR A 142 3.77 -6.29 -17.75
CA TYR A 142 4.77 -6.99 -18.55
C TYR A 142 5.71 -6.04 -19.33
N ASP A 143 5.24 -4.84 -19.68
CA ASP A 143 5.96 -3.85 -20.48
C ASP A 143 6.74 -2.83 -19.64
N LYS A 144 6.50 -2.79 -18.33
CA LYS A 144 7.19 -1.88 -17.41
C LYS A 144 8.37 -2.58 -16.77
N GLY A 145 9.47 -1.84 -16.66
CA GLY A 145 10.70 -2.36 -16.11
C GLY A 145 11.64 -1.27 -15.64
N THR A 146 12.76 -1.72 -15.08
CA THR A 146 13.87 -0.87 -14.65
C THR A 146 15.14 -1.37 -15.32
N TYR A 147 16.08 -0.47 -15.57
CA TYR A 147 17.38 -0.86 -16.10
C TYR A 147 18.28 -1.34 -14.98
N ASP A 148 19.02 -2.42 -15.26
CA ASP A 148 20.13 -2.83 -14.43
C ASP A 148 21.30 -1.86 -14.67
N HIS A 149 21.50 -0.95 -13.71
CA HIS A 149 22.60 0.02 -13.76
C HIS A 149 23.99 -0.62 -13.57
N SER A 150 24.05 -1.91 -13.19
CA SER A 150 25.30 -2.66 -13.08
C SER A 150 25.76 -3.27 -14.40
N ASP A 151 24.83 -3.68 -15.26
CA ASP A 151 25.13 -4.36 -16.53
C ASP A 151 24.79 -3.54 -17.79
N CYS A 152 24.34 -2.28 -17.64
CA CYS A 152 24.09 -1.24 -18.66
C CYS A 152 23.27 -1.61 -19.92
N TYR A 153 22.83 -2.86 -20.06
CA TYR A 153 22.05 -3.40 -21.18
C TYR A 153 20.90 -4.32 -20.75
N GLY A 154 20.82 -4.71 -19.48
CA GLY A 154 19.76 -5.57 -18.96
C GLY A 154 18.54 -4.77 -18.51
N ALA A 155 17.40 -4.93 -19.18
CA ALA A 155 16.12 -4.45 -18.66
C ALA A 155 15.47 -5.55 -17.81
N HIS A 156 15.23 -5.27 -16.53
CA HIS A 156 14.42 -6.14 -15.67
C HIS A 156 12.95 -5.74 -15.85
N THR A 157 12.12 -6.66 -16.35
CA THR A 157 10.70 -6.43 -16.70
C THR A 157 9.83 -7.54 -16.09
N ASP A 158 8.50 -7.42 -16.16
CA ASP A 158 7.55 -8.44 -15.66
C ASP A 158 7.67 -8.77 -14.15
N PHE A 159 7.87 -7.74 -13.33
CA PHE A 159 8.05 -7.93 -11.88
C PHE A 159 7.20 -6.99 -11.01
N VAL A 160 6.73 -5.87 -11.56
CA VAL A 160 6.05 -4.82 -10.78
C VAL A 160 4.62 -4.55 -11.28
N GLY A 161 3.69 -4.52 -10.33
CA GLY A 161 2.34 -4.00 -10.50
C GLY A 161 2.13 -2.75 -9.65
N PHE A 162 1.22 -1.88 -10.08
CA PHE A 162 0.86 -0.65 -9.37
C PHE A 162 -0.65 -0.35 -9.46
N MET A 163 -1.46 -1.39 -9.66
CA MET A 163 -2.92 -1.28 -9.69
C MET A 163 -3.45 -0.84 -8.33
N THR A 164 -4.57 -0.10 -8.32
CA THR A 164 -5.17 0.34 -7.05
C THR A 164 -5.75 -0.84 -6.26
N LEU A 165 -5.76 -0.73 -4.94
CA LEU A 165 -6.38 -1.74 -4.08
C LEU A 165 -7.89 -1.89 -4.32
N ASP A 166 -8.56 -0.85 -4.83
CA ASP A 166 -9.99 -0.89 -5.15
C ASP A 166 -10.21 -1.75 -6.40
N THR A 167 -9.42 -1.52 -7.46
CA THR A 167 -9.45 -2.36 -8.66
C THR A 167 -9.15 -3.84 -8.35
N LEU A 168 -8.16 -4.11 -7.50
CA LEU A 168 -7.84 -5.48 -7.08
C LEU A 168 -8.98 -6.10 -6.25
N ALA A 169 -9.70 -5.30 -5.47
CA ALA A 169 -10.88 -5.75 -4.72
C ALA A 169 -12.02 -6.15 -5.63
N ASP A 170 -12.28 -5.35 -6.66
CA ASP A 170 -13.32 -5.61 -7.65
C ASP A 170 -13.02 -6.89 -8.43
N TRP A 171 -11.78 -7.08 -8.91
CA TRP A 171 -11.38 -8.30 -9.62
C TRP A 171 -11.45 -9.56 -8.75
N CYS A 172 -11.26 -9.40 -7.44
CA CYS A 172 -11.36 -10.51 -6.48
C CYS A 172 -12.80 -10.75 -6.00
N GLY A 173 -13.76 -9.88 -6.32
CA GLY A 173 -15.12 -9.94 -5.78
C GLY A 173 -15.17 -9.77 -4.26
N THR A 174 -14.28 -8.94 -3.70
CA THR A 174 -14.15 -8.75 -2.25
C THR A 174 -14.00 -7.28 -1.87
N THR A 175 -13.75 -7.00 -0.59
CA THR A 175 -13.58 -5.62 -0.10
C THR A 175 -12.11 -5.24 0.03
N LYS A 176 -11.81 -3.96 -0.18
CA LYS A 176 -10.48 -3.37 0.08
C LYS A 176 -9.93 -3.73 1.47
N ALA A 177 -10.80 -3.74 2.50
CA ALA A 177 -10.39 -4.06 3.86
C ALA A 177 -9.82 -5.48 3.99
N ARG A 178 -10.45 -6.47 3.34
CA ARG A 178 -9.98 -7.87 3.34
C ARG A 178 -8.67 -8.02 2.57
N ILE A 179 -8.54 -7.35 1.43
CA ILE A 179 -7.29 -7.35 0.66
C ILE A 179 -6.13 -6.73 1.44
N ILE A 180 -6.37 -5.68 2.23
CA ILE A 180 -5.32 -5.12 3.10
C ILE A 180 -4.84 -6.17 4.12
N GLU A 181 -5.75 -6.97 4.70
CA GLU A 181 -5.38 -8.07 5.58
C GLU A 181 -4.59 -9.16 4.84
N TYR A 182 -5.03 -9.53 3.62
CA TYR A 182 -4.34 -10.54 2.81
C TYR A 182 -2.93 -10.08 2.41
N ASN A 183 -2.75 -8.81 2.04
CA ASN A 183 -1.42 -8.23 1.82
C ASN A 183 -0.53 -8.37 3.04
N SER A 184 -1.05 -8.06 4.23
CA SER A 184 -0.27 -8.21 5.47
C SER A 184 0.19 -9.65 5.68
N ILE A 185 -0.68 -10.63 5.44
CA ILE A 185 -0.33 -12.05 5.57
C ILE A 185 0.73 -12.45 4.54
N LEU A 186 0.52 -12.09 3.27
CA LEU A 186 1.44 -12.43 2.18
C LEU A 186 2.81 -11.75 2.31
N GLU A 187 2.87 -10.53 2.85
CA GLU A 187 4.12 -9.84 3.15
C GLU A 187 4.87 -10.49 4.32
N THR A 188 4.16 -10.88 5.40
CA THR A 188 4.74 -11.62 6.53
C THR A 188 5.36 -12.94 6.08
N GLU A 189 4.65 -13.67 5.21
CA GLU A 189 5.12 -14.94 4.62
C GLU A 189 6.15 -14.76 3.51
N LYS A 190 6.57 -13.52 3.20
CA LYS A 190 7.50 -13.19 2.11
C LYS A 190 7.09 -13.82 0.77
N MET A 191 5.80 -13.77 0.47
CA MET A 191 5.24 -14.14 -0.83
C MET A 191 5.26 -12.94 -1.77
N ILE A 192 4.89 -11.77 -1.23
CA ILE A 192 4.88 -10.51 -1.96
C ILE A 192 5.68 -9.46 -1.21
N TYR A 193 6.06 -8.40 -1.91
CA TYR A 193 6.56 -7.16 -1.31
C TYR A 193 5.76 -5.98 -1.84
N THR A 194 5.32 -5.08 -0.95
CA THR A 194 4.65 -3.84 -1.34
C THR A 194 5.45 -2.61 -0.88
N TYR A 195 6.00 -1.87 -1.85
CA TYR A 195 6.56 -0.56 -1.63
C TYR A 195 5.45 0.49 -1.47
N ARG A 196 5.45 1.14 -0.31
CA ARG A 196 4.51 2.21 0.05
C ARG A 196 5.27 3.53 0.04
N HIS A 197 4.86 4.44 -0.84
CA HIS A 197 5.51 5.75 -1.00
C HIS A 197 5.42 6.59 0.28
N SER A 198 6.52 7.26 0.62
CA SER A 198 6.62 8.19 1.75
C SER A 198 6.31 9.64 1.37
N GLN A 199 6.09 9.89 0.07
CA GLN A 199 5.77 11.18 -0.52
C GLN A 199 4.38 11.11 -1.17
N ASN A 200 3.71 12.25 -1.22
CA ASN A 200 2.45 12.46 -1.92
C ASN A 200 2.59 13.64 -2.89
N LYS A 201 1.72 13.67 -3.88
CA LYS A 201 1.53 14.82 -4.76
C LYS A 201 0.58 15.81 -4.10
N LYS A 202 0.89 17.10 -4.15
CA LYS A 202 0.00 18.18 -3.74
C LYS A 202 -0.24 19.12 -4.89
N ASP A 203 -1.49 19.34 -5.24
CA ASP A 203 -1.88 20.36 -6.20
C ASP A 203 -1.71 21.76 -5.57
N LYS A 204 -0.95 22.63 -6.23
CA LYS A 204 -0.66 24.02 -5.84
C LYS A 204 -1.90 24.92 -5.88
N LYS A 205 -2.84 24.67 -6.81
CA LYS A 205 -4.05 25.47 -7.00
C LYS A 205 -5.16 25.06 -6.04
N THR A 206 -5.44 23.76 -5.95
CA THR A 206 -6.55 23.24 -5.13
C THR A 206 -6.13 22.87 -3.72
N GLY A 207 -4.83 22.67 -3.49
CA GLY A 207 -4.31 22.18 -2.21
C GLY A 207 -4.54 20.68 -1.97
N GLN A 208 -5.20 19.97 -2.89
CA GLN A 208 -5.51 18.54 -2.74
C GLN A 208 -4.25 17.69 -2.73
N ILE A 209 -4.24 16.67 -1.85
CA ILE A 209 -3.12 15.74 -1.71
C ILE A 209 -3.52 14.38 -2.27
N MET A 210 -2.77 13.90 -3.27
CA MET A 210 -2.95 12.59 -3.89
C MET A 210 -1.75 11.70 -3.56
N SER A 211 -2.00 10.47 -3.12
CA SER A 211 -0.94 9.48 -2.91
C SER A 211 -0.48 8.86 -4.21
N PHE A 212 0.80 8.52 -4.31
CA PHE A 212 1.27 7.63 -5.36
C PHE A 212 0.68 6.23 -5.19
N SER A 213 0.47 5.53 -6.31
CA SER A 213 0.10 4.11 -6.27
C SER A 213 1.21 3.30 -5.61
N ASN A 214 0.82 2.36 -4.76
CA ASN A 214 1.76 1.40 -4.19
C ASN A 214 2.33 0.54 -5.32
N HIS A 215 3.60 0.17 -5.20
CA HIS A 215 4.24 -0.75 -6.13
C HIS A 215 4.40 -2.09 -5.44
N TYR A 216 4.05 -3.18 -6.11
CA TYR A 216 4.09 -4.50 -5.53
C TYR A 216 4.53 -5.53 -6.55
N GLY A 217 4.96 -6.69 -6.05
CA GLY A 217 5.39 -7.82 -6.86
C GLY A 217 5.78 -8.98 -5.96
N ARG A 218 6.47 -9.97 -6.53
CA ARG A 218 7.00 -11.08 -5.75
C ARG A 218 8.07 -10.58 -4.78
N TYR A 219 8.19 -11.24 -3.63
CA TYR A 219 9.17 -10.83 -2.63
C TYR A 219 10.62 -10.96 -3.14
N GLU A 220 10.88 -11.91 -4.05
CA GLU A 220 12.18 -12.09 -4.69
C GLU A 220 12.65 -10.83 -5.46
N ASP A 221 11.72 -10.08 -6.05
CA ASP A 221 11.99 -8.87 -6.83
C ASP A 221 12.02 -7.59 -5.99
N LYS A 222 12.04 -7.71 -4.65
CA LYS A 222 11.96 -6.58 -3.71
C LYS A 222 12.94 -5.44 -4.05
N GLN A 223 14.18 -5.76 -4.40
CA GLN A 223 15.19 -4.75 -4.73
C GLN A 223 14.80 -3.96 -5.99
N TRP A 224 14.36 -4.66 -7.03
CA TRP A 224 13.88 -4.06 -8.27
C TRP A 224 12.61 -3.24 -8.06
N ILE A 225 11.68 -3.69 -7.21
CA ILE A 225 10.46 -2.94 -6.87
C ILE A 225 10.81 -1.61 -6.20
N ILE A 226 11.78 -1.61 -5.27
CA ILE A 226 12.26 -0.39 -4.61
C ILE A 226 12.90 0.56 -5.64
N GLN A 227 13.78 0.02 -6.50
CA GLN A 227 14.43 0.80 -7.54
C GLN A 227 13.41 1.44 -8.48
N PHE A 228 12.51 0.63 -9.05
CA PHE A 228 11.46 1.11 -9.94
C PHE A 228 10.58 2.16 -9.28
N ALA A 229 10.19 1.96 -8.02
CA ALA A 229 9.35 2.94 -7.33
C ALA A 229 10.07 4.29 -7.12
N ASN A 230 11.38 4.26 -6.85
CA ASN A 230 12.18 5.48 -6.71
C ASN A 230 12.39 6.18 -8.06
N GLU A 231 12.69 5.43 -9.11
CA GLU A 231 12.79 5.94 -10.48
C GLU A 231 11.44 6.50 -10.95
N TYR A 232 10.33 5.82 -10.66
CA TYR A 232 8.98 6.28 -10.98
C TYR A 232 8.69 7.66 -10.40
N VAL A 233 9.12 7.94 -9.17
CA VAL A 233 8.97 9.27 -8.55
C VAL A 233 9.91 10.30 -9.19
N ALA A 234 11.14 9.91 -9.54
CA ALA A 234 12.13 10.80 -10.15
C ALA A 234 11.79 11.17 -11.60
N THR A 235 11.26 10.22 -12.37
CA THR A 235 10.88 10.37 -13.77
C THR A 235 9.46 10.92 -13.94
N TYR A 236 8.62 10.86 -12.90
CA TYR A 236 7.32 11.54 -12.96
C TYR A 236 7.54 13.04 -13.04
N ASN A 237 7.34 13.58 -14.25
CA ASN A 237 7.12 15.01 -14.44
C ASN A 237 5.84 15.37 -13.70
N LEU A 238 5.99 15.79 -12.44
CA LEU A 238 4.94 16.51 -11.72
C LEU A 238 4.40 17.55 -12.68
N LYS A 239 3.08 17.64 -12.81
CA LYS A 239 2.48 18.76 -13.55
C LYS A 239 3.04 20.05 -12.94
N GLU A 240 3.21 21.12 -13.72
CA GLU A 240 3.71 22.40 -13.17
C GLU A 240 2.92 22.87 -11.93
N THR A 241 1.66 22.45 -11.85
CA THR A 241 0.73 22.68 -10.74
C THR A 241 0.92 21.77 -9.54
N GLU A 242 1.85 20.82 -9.52
CA GLU A 242 2.04 19.86 -8.44
C GLU A 242 3.36 20.08 -7.69
N THR A 243 3.37 19.78 -6.40
CA THR A 243 4.60 19.66 -5.60
C THR A 243 4.62 18.35 -4.85
N LEU A 244 5.82 17.85 -4.57
CA LEU A 244 5.99 16.76 -3.63
C LEU A 244 5.85 17.31 -2.21
N VAL A 245 4.96 16.68 -1.46
CA VAL A 245 4.88 16.85 -0.02
C VAL A 245 5.20 15.52 0.63
N LYS A 246 5.83 15.57 1.81
CA LYS A 246 5.92 14.35 2.63
C LYS A 246 4.50 13.83 2.83
N ALA A 247 4.30 12.53 2.65
CA ALA A 247 3.07 11.92 3.07
C ALA A 247 2.98 12.20 4.56
N GLU A 248 2.12 13.13 4.97
CA GLU A 248 1.85 13.33 6.38
C GLU A 248 1.57 11.96 6.96
N LYS A 249 2.01 11.71 8.20
CA LYS A 249 1.63 10.51 8.95
C LYS A 249 0.13 10.60 9.28
N SER A 250 -0.74 10.76 8.28
CA SER A 250 -2.14 11.16 8.36
C SER A 250 -2.92 10.19 9.25
N LYS A 251 -2.61 8.89 9.19
CA LYS A 251 -3.18 7.89 10.10
C LYS A 251 -2.80 8.13 11.56
N ILE A 252 -1.53 8.41 11.82
CA ILE A 252 -1.02 8.68 13.18
C ILE A 252 -1.57 10.02 13.68
N ASN A 253 -1.58 11.05 12.84
CA ASN A 253 -2.16 12.36 13.16
C ASN A 253 -3.67 12.26 13.44
N LYS A 254 -4.42 11.47 12.64
CA LYS A 254 -5.84 11.18 12.90
C LYS A 254 -6.03 10.41 14.20
N ARG A 255 -5.14 9.46 14.51
CA ARG A 255 -5.15 8.74 15.79
C ARG A 255 -4.94 9.70 16.96
N TYR A 256 -3.89 10.53 16.93
CA TYR A 256 -3.62 11.53 17.97
C TYR A 256 -4.77 12.53 18.13
N ALA A 257 -5.34 13.03 17.02
CA ALA A 257 -6.52 13.88 17.08
C ALA A 257 -7.73 13.17 17.73
N ALA A 258 -7.94 11.88 17.43
CA ALA A 258 -9.01 11.10 18.04
C ALA A 258 -8.77 10.83 19.54
N ILE A 259 -7.53 10.53 19.94
CA ILE A 259 -7.14 10.37 21.35
C ILE A 259 -7.43 11.67 22.10
N PHE A 260 -6.97 12.82 21.58
CA PHE A 260 -7.25 14.12 22.19
C PHE A 260 -8.76 14.37 22.37
N ASN A 261 -9.56 14.12 21.33
CA ASN A 261 -11.01 14.29 21.41
C ASN A 261 -11.68 13.38 22.45
N LEU A 262 -11.15 12.18 22.69
CA LEU A 262 -11.63 11.27 23.73
C LEU A 262 -11.27 11.79 25.12
N LEU A 263 -10.02 12.25 25.31
CA LEU A 263 -9.58 12.83 26.59
C LEU A 263 -10.38 14.09 26.95
N VAL A 264 -10.67 14.97 25.97
CA VAL A 264 -11.52 16.15 26.18
C VAL A 264 -12.95 15.79 26.53
N LYS A 265 -13.46 14.65 26.02
CA LYS A 265 -14.84 14.23 26.26
C LYS A 265 -15.03 13.74 27.69
N ASP A 266 -14.10 12.93 28.20
CA ASP A 266 -14.19 12.31 29.53
C ASP A 266 -12.80 11.81 29.96
N PHE A 267 -12.02 12.68 30.60
CA PHE A 267 -10.60 12.43 30.88
C PHE A 267 -10.39 11.17 31.73
N ASP A 268 -11.06 11.10 32.89
CA ASP A 268 -10.91 10.02 33.87
C ASP A 268 -11.28 8.65 33.28
N LYS A 269 -12.26 8.62 32.38
CA LYS A 269 -12.69 7.39 31.72
C LYS A 269 -11.69 6.89 30.67
N TYR A 270 -11.03 7.81 29.97
CA TYR A 270 -10.27 7.47 28.77
C TYR A 270 -8.75 7.41 28.98
N ILE A 271 -8.20 8.07 30.01
CA ILE A 271 -6.76 8.18 30.21
C ILE A 271 -6.04 6.82 30.31
N ASP A 272 -6.62 5.87 31.04
CA ASP A 272 -6.03 4.53 31.26
C ASP A 272 -6.07 3.62 30.02
N ASN A 273 -6.73 4.04 28.93
CA ASN A 273 -6.85 3.23 27.71
C ASN A 273 -5.68 3.42 26.73
N PHE A 274 -4.75 4.34 27.01
CA PHE A 274 -3.67 4.71 26.10
C PHE A 274 -2.30 4.50 26.73
N LEU A 275 -1.33 4.11 25.89
CA LEU A 275 0.05 3.97 26.35
C LEU A 275 0.73 5.35 26.49
N ASP A 276 1.73 5.46 27.36
CA ASP A 276 2.52 6.68 27.56
C ASP A 276 3.07 7.27 26.25
N ALA A 277 3.55 6.41 25.35
CA ALA A 277 4.06 6.84 24.05
C ALA A 277 2.99 7.51 23.18
N GLU A 278 1.73 7.08 23.30
CA GLU A 278 0.59 7.66 22.57
C GLU A 278 0.15 8.98 23.16
N LEU A 279 0.16 9.10 24.50
CA LEU A 279 -0.16 10.34 25.21
C LEU A 279 0.88 11.43 24.90
N ILE A 280 2.17 11.09 24.97
CA ILE A 280 3.27 11.98 24.58
C ILE A 280 3.17 12.34 23.09
N GLY A 281 2.87 11.37 22.22
CA GLY A 281 2.67 11.60 20.79
C GLY A 281 1.50 12.55 20.50
N THR A 282 0.43 12.43 21.28
CA THR A 282 -0.75 13.30 21.19
C THR A 282 -0.43 14.72 21.62
N TYR A 283 0.26 14.91 22.74
CA TYR A 283 0.77 16.23 23.16
C TYR A 283 1.62 16.88 22.07
N LYS A 284 2.65 16.18 21.58
CA LYS A 284 3.53 16.67 20.50
C LYS A 284 2.72 17.12 19.27
N TYR A 285 1.69 16.36 18.91
CA TYR A 285 0.85 16.68 17.76
C TYR A 285 0.01 17.94 17.96
N ILE A 286 -0.68 18.06 19.10
CA ILE A 286 -1.52 19.21 19.42
C ILE A 286 -0.67 20.47 19.59
N HIS A 287 0.43 20.38 20.35
CA HIS A 287 1.34 21.50 20.59
C HIS A 287 1.93 22.07 19.28
N ASN A 288 2.40 21.20 18.38
CA ASN A 288 2.92 21.65 17.08
C ASN A 288 1.84 22.27 16.19
N LYS A 289 0.58 21.82 16.29
CA LYS A 289 -0.54 22.41 15.55
C LYS A 289 -0.89 23.79 16.10
N ASN A 290 -0.92 23.95 17.42
CA ASN A 290 -1.14 25.24 18.07
C ASN A 290 -0.04 26.24 17.71
N LEU A 291 1.24 25.87 17.85
CA LEU A 291 2.38 26.70 17.42
C LEU A 291 2.27 27.15 15.96
N CYS A 292 1.88 26.25 15.05
CA CYS A 292 1.66 26.59 13.65
C CYS A 292 0.51 27.59 13.47
N ASN A 293 -0.58 27.44 14.21
CA ASN A 293 -1.73 28.34 14.13
C ASN A 293 -1.39 29.71 14.74
N GLU A 294 -0.68 29.75 15.86
CA GLU A 294 -0.18 30.99 16.48
C GLU A 294 0.78 31.75 15.56
N LYS A 295 1.69 31.05 14.87
CA LYS A 295 2.54 31.65 13.83
C LYS A 295 1.70 32.33 12.74
N LYS A 296 0.64 31.68 12.26
CA LYS A 296 -0.26 32.26 11.27
C LYS A 296 -1.05 33.46 11.79
N LEU A 297 -1.49 33.43 13.06
CA LEU A 297 -2.18 34.57 13.68
C LEU A 297 -1.30 35.82 13.72
N ARG A 298 0.02 35.67 13.93
CA ARG A 298 0.96 36.81 13.89
C ARG A 298 1.09 37.48 12.52
N GLU A 299 0.71 36.79 11.45
CA GLU A 299 0.82 37.27 10.07
C GLU A 299 -0.52 37.82 9.53
N ILE A 300 -1.62 37.70 10.29
CA ILE A 300 -2.98 38.03 9.84
C ILE A 300 -3.54 39.16 10.71
N GLU A 301 -4.27 40.09 10.08
CA GLU A 301 -4.95 41.17 10.79
C GLU A 301 -6.09 40.63 11.68
N GLU A 302 -6.09 41.09 12.93
CA GLU A 302 -7.11 40.75 13.93
C GLU A 302 -8.50 41.21 13.46
N GLY A 303 -9.52 40.39 13.73
CA GLY A 303 -10.91 40.69 13.37
C GLY A 303 -11.32 40.32 11.94
N THR A 304 -10.44 39.68 11.17
CA THR A 304 -10.83 39.05 9.89
C THR A 304 -11.50 37.69 10.12
N VAL A 305 -12.40 37.29 9.20
CA VAL A 305 -13.05 35.95 9.25
C VAL A 305 -12.01 34.81 9.29
N VAL A 306 -10.87 35.01 8.62
CA VAL A 306 -9.76 34.05 8.60
C VAL A 306 -9.06 33.95 9.96
N TYR A 307 -8.93 35.07 10.68
CA TYR A 307 -8.36 35.13 12.02
C TYR A 307 -9.21 34.32 13.01
N ASP A 308 -10.54 34.54 13.00
CA ASP A 308 -11.48 33.85 13.88
C ASP A 308 -11.50 32.32 13.64
N ASP A 309 -11.43 31.89 12.37
CA ASP A 309 -11.33 30.47 12.00
C ASP A 309 -10.04 29.81 12.52
N ILE A 310 -8.92 30.54 12.52
CA ILE A 310 -7.65 30.02 13.05
C ILE A 310 -7.68 29.94 14.58
N ILE A 311 -8.26 30.94 15.26
CA ILE A 311 -8.46 30.89 16.71
C ILE A 311 -9.31 29.67 17.11
N GLY A 312 -10.41 29.40 16.40
CA GLY A 312 -11.26 28.23 16.67
C GLY A 312 -10.54 26.87 16.51
N LYS A 313 -9.40 26.85 15.83
CA LYS A 313 -8.58 25.64 15.64
C LYS A 313 -7.56 25.42 16.76
N ILE A 314 -7.23 26.44 17.54
CA ILE A 314 -6.32 26.31 18.69
C ILE A 314 -7.02 25.48 19.77
N LYS A 315 -6.30 24.49 20.31
CA LYS A 315 -6.82 23.56 21.32
C LYS A 315 -6.24 23.88 22.69
N ASN A 316 -7.03 23.70 23.74
CA ASN A 316 -6.52 23.84 25.10
C ASN A 316 -5.56 22.68 25.42
N GLU A 317 -4.33 23.02 25.82
CA GLU A 317 -3.29 22.08 26.22
C GLU A 317 -3.27 21.78 27.72
N ASP A 318 -4.00 22.53 28.55
CA ASP A 318 -4.01 22.39 30.02
C ASP A 318 -4.35 20.95 30.48
N LEU A 319 -5.14 20.23 29.67
CA LEU A 319 -5.47 18.82 29.90
C LEU A 319 -4.24 17.91 30.03
N PHE A 320 -3.13 18.27 29.39
CA PHE A 320 -1.89 17.51 29.43
C PHE A 320 -1.09 17.73 30.71
N ASP A 321 -1.38 18.78 31.48
CA ASP A 321 -0.69 19.07 32.74
C ASP A 321 -1.02 18.04 33.83
N ASP A 322 -2.17 17.38 33.71
CA ASP A 322 -2.61 16.31 34.61
C ASP A 322 -2.07 14.92 34.21
N ILE A 323 -1.29 14.81 33.13
CA ILE A 323 -0.76 13.53 32.64
C ILE A 323 0.73 13.38 33.02
N PRO A 324 1.08 12.51 33.98
CA PRO A 324 2.45 12.44 34.53
C PRO A 324 3.54 12.18 33.49
N CYS A 325 3.30 11.29 32.53
CA CYS A 325 4.28 10.95 31.49
C CYS A 325 4.52 12.10 30.51
N VAL A 326 3.50 12.93 30.25
CA VAL A 326 3.61 14.13 29.40
C VAL A 326 4.35 15.24 30.14
N VAL A 327 4.00 15.50 31.40
CA VAL A 327 4.72 16.47 32.25
C VAL A 327 6.20 16.13 32.36
N ALA A 328 6.53 14.85 32.60
CA ALA A 328 7.91 14.39 32.62
C ALA A 328 8.64 14.62 31.28
N TYR A 329 7.94 14.39 30.16
CA TYR A 329 8.46 14.69 28.82
C TYR A 329 8.73 16.18 28.62
N VAL A 330 7.77 17.06 28.94
CA VAL A 330 7.89 18.52 28.80
C VAL A 330 9.05 19.06 29.64
N ASN A 331 9.16 18.64 30.89
CA ASN A 331 10.26 19.02 31.78
C ASN A 331 11.63 18.60 31.20
N ARG A 332 11.72 17.37 30.67
CA ARG A 332 12.95 16.88 30.01
C ARG A 332 13.33 17.74 28.79
N ILE A 333 12.35 18.21 28.01
CA ILE A 333 12.60 19.09 26.87
C ILE A 333 13.04 20.48 27.34
N ALA A 334 12.40 21.04 28.38
CA ALA A 334 12.79 22.33 28.96
C ALA A 334 14.22 22.32 29.51
N ASP A 335 14.62 21.24 30.19
CA ASP A 335 15.99 21.07 30.70
C ASP A 335 17.01 20.94 29.58
N LYS A 336 16.69 20.20 28.51
CA LYS A 336 17.53 20.14 27.30
C LYS A 336 17.68 21.53 26.67
N LYS A 337 16.61 22.30 26.57
CA LYS A 337 16.64 23.68 26.04
C LYS A 337 17.57 24.56 26.87
N ARG A 338 17.41 24.56 28.20
CA ARG A 338 18.29 25.29 29.13
C ARG A 338 19.75 24.86 29.01
N SER A 339 20.02 23.56 28.86
CA SER A 339 21.38 23.05 28.69
C SER A 339 22.00 23.47 27.36
N MET A 340 21.23 23.50 26.27
CA MET A 340 21.72 23.95 24.97
C MET A 340 21.98 25.45 24.95
N GLU A 341 21.10 26.25 25.56
CA GLU A 341 21.31 27.69 25.64
C GLU A 341 22.57 28.05 26.43
N LYS A 342 22.81 27.36 27.56
CA LYS A 342 24.07 27.47 28.31
C LYS A 342 25.29 27.12 27.45
N ARG A 343 25.21 26.07 26.62
CA ARG A 343 26.30 25.70 25.71
C ARG A 343 26.52 26.75 24.62
N LYS A 344 25.45 27.29 24.03
CA LYS A 344 25.51 28.36 23.03
C LYS A 344 26.14 29.62 23.61
N GLN A 345 25.75 29.99 24.82
CA GLN A 345 26.30 31.16 25.50
C GLN A 345 27.77 30.96 25.90
N ASN A 346 28.14 29.76 26.37
CA ASN A 346 29.54 29.42 26.64
C ASN A 346 30.38 29.44 25.35
N LEU A 347 29.82 29.01 24.22
CA LEU A 347 30.49 29.07 22.91
C LEU A 347 30.65 30.52 22.43
N ALA A 348 29.60 31.33 22.52
CA ALA A 348 29.65 32.75 22.18
C ALA A 348 30.68 33.50 23.05
N ASN A 349 30.74 33.19 24.35
CA ASN A 349 31.73 33.75 25.27
C ASN A 349 33.16 33.24 25.03
N ALA A 350 33.32 32.04 24.44
CA ALA A 350 34.63 31.49 24.07
C ALA A 350 35.14 32.06 22.74
N VAL A 351 34.23 32.38 21.81
CA VAL A 351 34.56 33.06 20.54
C VAL A 351 34.91 34.54 20.80
N SER A 352 34.26 35.20 21.75
CA SER A 352 34.55 36.61 22.10
C SER A 352 35.91 36.87 22.77
N VAL A 353 36.78 35.87 22.92
CA VAL A 353 38.10 36.01 23.57
C VAL A 353 39.26 36.10 22.55
N ASP A 354 39.03 35.94 21.25
CA ASP A 354 40.08 36.22 20.24
C ASP A 354 39.51 36.43 18.83
N ASP A 355 38.78 37.53 18.60
CA ASP A 355 38.24 37.86 17.28
C ASP A 355 39.21 38.74 16.48
N ASN A 356 40.12 38.08 15.75
CA ASN A 356 40.87 38.67 14.62
C ASN A 356 40.39 38.15 13.25
N TRP A 357 39.17 37.62 13.18
CA TRP A 357 38.53 37.16 11.95
C TRP A 357 37.18 37.87 11.80
N GLY A 358 37.07 38.73 10.78
CA GLY A 358 36.04 39.76 10.66
C GLY A 358 34.58 39.30 10.59
N GLU A 359 33.69 40.27 10.39
CA GLU A 359 32.24 40.15 10.60
C GLU A 359 31.62 38.88 9.99
N PRO A 360 30.87 38.09 10.78
CA PRO A 360 30.21 36.90 10.28
C PRO A 360 29.08 37.26 9.30
N VAL A 361 29.06 36.57 8.17
CA VAL A 361 28.02 36.71 7.13
C VAL A 361 26.70 36.20 7.68
N SER A 362 25.64 37.03 7.67
CA SER A 362 24.32 36.61 8.15
C SER A 362 23.72 35.55 7.22
N MET A 363 23.72 34.27 7.64
CA MET A 363 22.94 33.23 6.97
C MET A 363 21.47 33.38 7.35
N LYS A 364 20.61 33.52 6.34
CA LYS A 364 19.18 33.86 6.46
C LYS A 364 18.27 32.70 6.95
N ASN A 365 18.83 31.61 7.48
CA ASN A 365 18.10 30.38 7.83
C ASN A 365 18.50 29.82 9.22
N ASP A 366 18.41 30.65 10.26
CA ASP A 366 18.52 30.15 11.64
C ASP A 366 17.20 29.45 12.03
N TYR A 367 17.22 28.12 12.13
CA TYR A 367 16.15 27.39 12.79
C TYR A 367 16.06 27.84 14.24
N SER A 368 14.86 28.17 14.71
CA SER A 368 14.64 28.45 16.13
C SER A 368 14.95 27.21 16.97
N ILE A 369 15.38 27.40 18.22
CA ILE A 369 15.64 26.28 19.14
C ILE A 369 14.37 25.43 19.35
N GLU A 370 13.19 26.07 19.26
CA GLU A 370 11.90 25.38 19.23
C GLU A 370 11.74 24.44 18.03
N GLU A 371 12.20 24.84 16.84
CA GLU A 371 12.15 23.99 15.64
C GLU A 371 13.14 22.84 15.72
N ILE A 372 14.35 23.06 16.24
CA ILE A 372 15.39 22.02 16.39
C ILE A 372 14.97 20.95 17.41
N LEU A 373 14.32 21.34 18.52
CA LEU A 373 13.85 20.40 19.56
C LEU A 373 12.60 19.61 19.14
N ASN A 374 11.83 20.14 18.19
CA ASN A 374 10.64 19.50 17.62
C ASN A 374 10.94 18.71 16.33
N MET A 375 12.17 18.78 15.80
CA MET A 375 12.63 17.86 14.76
C MET A 375 12.80 16.45 15.34
N PRO A 376 12.33 15.39 14.66
CA PRO A 376 12.65 14.03 15.08
C PRO A 376 14.17 13.85 15.05
N VAL A 377 14.77 13.52 16.19
CA VAL A 377 16.20 13.21 16.28
C VAL A 377 16.47 11.99 15.42
N MET A 378 17.52 12.03 14.58
CA MET A 378 18.07 10.87 13.88
C MET A 378 18.44 9.79 14.92
N GLY A 379 17.50 8.91 15.24
CA GLY A 379 17.56 7.98 16.37
C GLY A 379 16.21 7.69 17.06
N GLU A 380 15.18 8.51 16.87
CA GLU A 380 13.79 8.22 17.30
C GLU A 380 12.97 7.50 16.21
N VAL A 381 13.64 6.91 15.21
CA VAL A 381 13.04 6.03 14.21
C VAL A 381 13.46 4.60 14.53
N GLN A 382 12.76 3.98 15.48
CA GLN A 382 12.40 2.56 15.57
C GLN A 382 11.93 2.27 16.99
N PRO A 383 10.79 1.59 17.13
CA PRO A 383 10.90 0.24 17.64
C PRO A 383 10.76 -0.72 16.47
N ASP A 384 11.82 -1.49 16.28
CA ASP A 384 11.73 -2.78 15.63
C ASP A 384 10.56 -3.57 16.20
N TYR A 385 9.81 -4.21 15.29
CA TYR A 385 8.96 -5.37 15.51
C TYR A 385 8.16 -5.42 16.82
N ILE A 386 6.87 -5.04 16.76
CA ILE A 386 5.86 -5.70 17.60
C ILE A 386 5.11 -6.69 16.71
N GLU A 387 5.60 -7.92 16.70
CA GLU A 387 4.79 -9.09 16.41
C GLU A 387 3.67 -9.20 17.46
N THR A 388 2.45 -9.46 16.96
CA THR A 388 1.29 -9.98 17.68
C THR A 388 0.63 -9.07 18.74
N ASN A 389 -0.60 -8.63 18.49
CA ASN A 389 -1.77 -9.34 19.05
C ASN A 389 -3.10 -8.74 18.57
N ASN A 390 -4.01 -9.66 18.26
CA ASN A 390 -5.40 -9.44 17.88
C ASN A 390 -6.14 -8.62 18.94
N PHE A 391 -6.64 -7.43 18.60
CA PHE A 391 -7.83 -6.87 19.24
C PHE A 391 -8.64 -6.07 18.23
N SER A 392 -9.75 -6.66 17.77
CA SER A 392 -10.83 -5.94 17.11
C SER A 392 -11.56 -5.09 18.15
N PRO A 393 -11.75 -3.77 17.96
CA PRO A 393 -12.64 -3.02 18.84
C PRO A 393 -14.08 -3.35 18.45
N SER A 394 -14.70 -4.27 19.19
CA SER A 394 -16.15 -4.39 19.24
C SER A 394 -16.72 -3.19 19.99
N VAL A 395 -16.95 -2.08 19.31
CA VAL A 395 -17.85 -1.04 19.80
C VAL A 395 -19.15 -1.17 19.02
N ARG A 396 -20.11 -1.88 19.62
CA ARG A 396 -21.51 -1.86 19.19
C ARG A 396 -22.04 -0.45 19.45
N ILE A 397 -22.17 0.35 18.39
CA ILE A 397 -23.01 1.54 18.43
C ILE A 397 -24.40 1.09 17.98
N GLY A 398 -25.38 1.29 18.86
CA GLY A 398 -26.76 0.89 18.66
C GLY A 398 -27.39 1.51 17.42
N GLU A 399 -28.19 0.70 16.74
CA GLU A 399 -29.09 1.11 15.67
C GLU A 399 -30.04 2.23 16.14
N PRO A 400 -30.28 3.25 15.32
CA PRO A 400 -31.56 3.94 15.30
C PRO A 400 -32.44 3.35 14.20
N LYS A 401 -33.63 2.90 14.59
CA LYS A 401 -34.71 2.49 13.70
C LYS A 401 -35.31 3.70 12.96
N VAL A 402 -35.35 3.57 11.63
CA VAL A 402 -36.43 3.90 10.67
C VAL A 402 -37.13 5.25 10.75
N SER A 403 -37.03 6.03 9.66
CA SER A 403 -38.20 6.62 9.01
C SER A 403 -37.97 6.73 7.51
N ALA A 404 -38.94 6.22 6.75
CA ALA A 404 -38.98 6.15 5.30
C ALA A 404 -39.32 7.49 4.63
N ASP A 405 -39.24 7.46 3.30
CA ASP A 405 -39.83 8.36 2.30
C ASP A 405 -39.12 9.68 2.00
N LYS A 406 -38.35 9.67 0.90
CA LYS A 406 -38.74 10.38 -0.33
C LYS A 406 -37.90 9.96 -1.54
N GLU A 407 -38.59 9.41 -2.53
CA GLU A 407 -38.14 9.28 -3.91
C GLU A 407 -37.70 10.64 -4.46
N GLN A 408 -36.50 10.73 -5.03
CA GLN A 408 -36.24 11.61 -6.17
C GLN A 408 -35.31 10.93 -7.17
N ASN A 409 -35.90 10.61 -8.32
CA ASN A 409 -35.24 10.38 -9.59
C ASN A 409 -34.20 11.48 -9.89
N LEU A 410 -32.99 11.08 -10.28
CA LEU A 410 -32.12 11.90 -11.13
C LEU A 410 -31.27 10.98 -12.03
N LYS A 411 -31.71 10.90 -13.29
CA LYS A 411 -30.91 10.49 -14.45
C LYS A 411 -29.84 11.56 -14.69
N ILE A 412 -28.56 11.18 -14.75
CA ILE A 412 -27.46 11.88 -15.45
C ILE A 412 -26.43 10.77 -15.78
N SER A 413 -26.55 10.11 -16.94
CA SER A 413 -25.83 10.39 -18.20
C SER A 413 -24.31 10.31 -18.08
N ASP A 414 -23.77 9.25 -18.68
CA ASP A 414 -22.51 9.13 -19.41
C ASP A 414 -21.62 10.38 -19.44
N ILE A 415 -20.36 10.20 -19.01
CA ILE A 415 -19.10 10.60 -19.66
C ILE A 415 -18.00 9.96 -18.80
N ALA A 416 -17.50 8.81 -19.25
CA ALA A 416 -16.21 8.29 -18.85
C ALA A 416 -15.23 8.77 -19.92
N ASP A 417 -14.41 9.77 -19.59
CA ASP A 417 -13.29 10.16 -20.42
C ASP A 417 -12.15 9.14 -20.19
N ASP A 418 -12.19 8.06 -20.97
CA ASP A 418 -11.02 7.24 -21.27
C ASP A 418 -10.13 8.05 -22.21
N GLU A 419 -9.08 8.70 -21.66
CA GLU A 419 -7.96 9.15 -22.48
C GLU A 419 -7.11 7.93 -22.85
N SER A 420 -7.50 7.31 -23.97
CA SER A 420 -6.67 6.38 -24.73
C SER A 420 -5.44 7.12 -25.27
N HIS A 421 -4.28 6.91 -24.65
CA HIS A 421 -3.01 7.28 -25.28
C HIS A 421 -2.60 6.21 -26.28
N ASP A 422 -2.95 6.56 -27.51
CA ASP A 422 -2.30 6.36 -28.79
C ASP A 422 -1.11 5.39 -28.91
N ASN A 423 -1.19 4.66 -30.01
CA ASN A 423 -0.38 3.55 -30.42
C ASN A 423 0.85 4.11 -31.16
N SER A 424 1.92 4.48 -30.45
CA SER A 424 3.17 4.91 -31.09
C SER A 424 4.32 3.96 -30.75
N ASN A 425 4.51 2.97 -31.62
CA ASN A 425 5.82 2.36 -31.87
C ASN A 425 6.78 3.47 -32.29
N HIS A 426 7.68 3.94 -31.44
CA HIS A 426 9.03 4.38 -31.82
C HIS A 426 9.92 4.52 -30.58
N GLY A 427 11.08 3.86 -30.65
CA GLY A 427 12.14 3.95 -29.67
C GLY A 427 12.75 5.35 -29.59
N ILE A 428 13.24 5.60 -28.39
CA ILE A 428 14.22 6.57 -27.92
C ILE A 428 15.29 6.96 -28.97
N PHE A 429 15.55 8.27 -29.07
CA PHE A 429 16.53 9.02 -29.88
C PHE A 429 16.30 9.09 -31.41
N CYS A 430 15.74 10.23 -31.85
CA CYS A 430 15.95 10.76 -33.19
C CYS A 430 16.51 12.17 -33.05
N VAL A 431 17.83 12.32 -33.14
CA VAL A 431 18.46 13.61 -33.45
C VAL A 431 18.09 13.92 -34.89
N THR A 432 17.16 14.85 -35.09
CA THR A 432 16.84 15.36 -36.43
C THR A 432 17.99 16.26 -36.89
N GLY A 433 18.58 15.96 -38.05
CA GLY A 433 19.70 16.68 -38.66
C GLY A 433 19.37 18.12 -39.11
N LYS A 434 18.94 18.97 -38.18
CA LYS A 434 18.71 20.40 -38.37
C LYS A 434 19.32 21.29 -37.28
N ASP A 435 20.01 20.74 -36.28
CA ASP A 435 20.67 21.51 -35.21
C ASP A 435 22.20 21.32 -35.19
N LEU A 436 22.83 21.20 -36.36
CA LEU A 436 24.28 20.94 -36.48
C LEU A 436 25.18 22.18 -36.45
N ASP A 437 24.66 23.38 -36.20
CA ASP A 437 25.44 24.62 -36.34
C ASP A 437 25.86 25.29 -35.02
N CYS A 438 25.79 24.61 -33.86
CA CYS A 438 26.15 25.22 -32.58
C CYS A 438 26.93 24.32 -31.61
N ILE A 439 27.81 23.44 -32.10
CA ILE A 439 28.82 22.78 -31.25
C ILE A 439 30.19 23.11 -31.80
N ASP A 440 30.82 24.13 -31.21
CA ASP A 440 32.22 24.45 -31.41
C ASP A 440 33.06 23.36 -30.72
N ILE A 441 33.84 22.61 -31.49
CA ILE A 441 34.58 21.42 -31.05
C ILE A 441 35.94 21.78 -30.43
N ASP A 442 36.29 23.07 -30.36
CA ASP A 442 37.60 23.53 -29.89
C ASP A 442 37.72 23.66 -28.35
N ASP A 443 36.68 23.34 -27.56
CA ASP A 443 36.72 23.36 -26.08
C ASP A 443 36.93 21.98 -25.41
N LEU A 444 37.39 20.96 -26.16
CA LEU A 444 37.65 19.61 -25.64
C LEU A 444 39.08 19.08 -25.88
N TYR A 445 40.07 19.95 -25.70
CA TYR A 445 41.47 19.56 -25.45
C TYR A 445 42.04 20.17 -24.17
#